data_AF-A0A519S6C3-F1
#
_entry.id   AF-A0A519S6C3-F1
#
_cell.length_a   1.000
_cell.length_b   1.000
_cell.length_c   1.000
_cell.angle_alpha   90.00
_cell.angle_beta   90.00
_cell.angle_gamma   90.00
#
_symmetry.space_group_name_H-M   'P 1'
#
loop_
_entity.id
_entity.type
_entity.pdbx_description
1 polymer ?
#
loop_
_entity_poly.entity_id
_entity_poly.type
_entity_poly.pdbx_seq_one_letter_code
_entity_poly.pdbx_strand_id
1 'polypeptide(L)'
;MVQDIKKYLNDRSLDGVDVLMADVGNTVEATTTANMAATILFINELRAALGPAKIITLTVPVNYTHSNYTAANLVNVDWVNVRAFESGLNTGVGRPLGNPSGYQYMVASAEIWKAKIPLSKLVIGIPAMGLRYTAVDANGNNLNFTSFNYIPYKDILALSATAFDKEKLDLTPAPLAIYYNGVPLVTQKAQYIKANNYLGAYLWQGDFDVNGPNSLTLAISNALK
;
A
#
# COMPACT_ATOMS: atom_id res chain seq x y z
N MET A 1 14.54 18.72 -11.44
CA MET A 1 13.46 17.95 -10.78
C MET A 1 12.48 18.82 -10.01
N VAL A 2 12.86 19.47 -8.90
CA VAL A 2 11.90 20.28 -8.07
C VAL A 2 11.16 21.34 -8.90
N GLN A 3 11.88 22.11 -9.73
CA GLN A 3 11.27 23.14 -10.57
C GLN A 3 10.39 22.55 -11.68
N ASP A 4 10.76 21.39 -12.21
CA ASP A 4 9.97 20.69 -13.23
C ASP A 4 8.65 20.19 -12.66
N ILE A 5 8.67 19.65 -11.43
CA ILE A 5 7.47 19.27 -10.69
C ILE A 5 6.60 20.49 -10.44
N LYS A 6 7.17 21.58 -9.90
CA LYS A 6 6.41 22.84 -9.68
C LYS A 6 5.74 23.33 -10.96
N LYS A 7 6.48 23.34 -12.08
CA LYS A 7 5.95 23.72 -13.38
C LYS A 7 4.81 22.78 -13.80
N TYR A 8 5.00 21.47 -13.70
CA TYR A 8 3.98 20.49 -14.05
C TYR A 8 2.70 20.64 -13.23
N LEU A 9 2.82 20.85 -11.91
CA LEU A 9 1.67 21.09 -11.04
C LEU A 9 0.89 22.33 -11.45
N ASN A 10 1.57 23.41 -11.85
CA ASN A 10 0.92 24.63 -12.31
C ASN A 10 0.25 24.44 -13.68
N ASP A 11 0.98 23.88 -14.65
CA ASP A 11 0.50 23.67 -16.02
C ASP A 11 -0.70 22.71 -16.08
N ARG A 12 -0.78 21.77 -15.14
CA ARG A 12 -1.86 20.78 -15.03
C ARG A 12 -2.89 21.11 -13.96
N SER A 13 -2.76 22.25 -13.30
CA SER A 13 -3.65 22.67 -12.19
C SER A 13 -3.83 21.59 -11.12
N LEU A 14 -2.74 20.92 -10.75
CA LEU A 14 -2.73 19.91 -9.70
C LEU A 14 -2.50 20.54 -8.32
N ASP A 15 -3.14 19.98 -7.31
CA ASP A 15 -3.10 20.50 -5.93
C ASP A 15 -1.84 20.12 -5.16
N GLY A 16 -1.09 19.12 -5.65
CA GLY A 16 0.06 18.60 -4.93
C GLY A 16 0.74 17.42 -5.59
N VAL A 17 1.66 16.81 -4.85
CA VAL A 17 2.50 15.69 -5.28
C VAL A 17 2.56 14.61 -4.19
N ASP A 18 2.46 13.34 -4.60
CA ASP A 18 2.86 12.20 -3.76
C ASP A 18 4.26 11.75 -4.18
N VAL A 19 5.11 11.51 -3.18
CA VAL A 19 6.43 10.93 -3.37
C VAL A 19 6.33 9.45 -2.97
N LEU A 20 6.33 8.54 -3.95
CA LEU A 20 6.23 7.10 -3.72
C LEU A 20 7.60 6.49 -3.43
N MET A 21 7.90 6.24 -2.14
CA MET A 21 9.20 5.71 -1.71
C MET A 21 9.05 4.43 -0.89
N ALA A 22 8.21 3.53 -1.39
CA ALA A 22 7.97 2.24 -0.77
C ALA A 22 8.97 1.15 -1.20
N ASP A 23 9.77 1.38 -2.25
CA ASP A 23 10.72 0.41 -2.83
C ASP A 23 12.13 1.01 -2.98
N VAL A 24 12.65 1.55 -1.88
CA VAL A 24 13.94 2.28 -1.78
C VAL A 24 15.08 1.43 -1.22
N GLY A 25 14.82 0.15 -1.00
CA GLY A 25 15.80 -0.82 -0.50
C GLY A 25 16.91 -1.11 -1.50
N ASN A 26 18.11 -1.36 -0.99
CA ASN A 26 19.25 -1.84 -1.74
C ASN A 26 19.91 -3.00 -0.98
N THR A 27 20.64 -3.87 -1.69
CA THR A 27 21.44 -4.94 -1.06
C THR A 27 22.56 -4.39 -0.17
N VAL A 28 22.97 -3.14 -0.40
CA VAL A 28 23.92 -2.40 0.44
C VAL A 28 23.14 -1.47 1.37
N GLU A 29 23.24 -1.71 2.68
CA GLU A 29 22.54 -0.93 3.71
C GLU A 29 22.88 0.56 3.63
N ALA A 30 24.17 0.90 3.51
CA ALA A 30 24.62 2.28 3.39
C ALA A 30 23.99 3.02 2.19
N THR A 31 23.79 2.34 1.06
CA THR A 31 23.10 2.89 -0.11
C THR A 31 21.62 3.10 0.18
N THR A 32 20.97 2.16 0.87
CA THR A 32 19.58 2.32 1.32
C THR A 32 19.47 3.59 2.18
N THR A 33 20.27 3.73 3.23
CA THR A 33 20.26 4.90 4.13
C THR A 33 20.52 6.21 3.38
N ALA A 34 21.47 6.24 2.45
CA ALA A 34 21.75 7.42 1.64
C ALA A 34 20.55 7.81 0.75
N ASN A 35 19.90 6.85 0.11
CA ASN A 35 18.69 7.10 -0.69
C ASN A 35 17.53 7.63 0.17
N MET A 36 17.36 7.10 1.37
CA MET A 36 16.37 7.61 2.34
C MET A 36 16.66 9.06 2.71
N ALA A 37 17.91 9.38 3.04
CA ALA A 37 18.29 10.74 3.38
C ALA A 37 18.06 11.71 2.20
N ALA A 38 18.41 11.31 0.98
CA ALA A 38 18.17 12.09 -0.23
C ALA A 38 16.67 12.35 -0.47
N THR A 39 15.81 11.37 -0.17
CA THR A 39 14.34 11.53 -0.23
C THR A 39 13.86 12.66 0.66
N ILE A 40 14.35 12.70 1.91
CA ILE A 40 13.95 13.71 2.88
C ILE A 40 14.44 15.09 2.45
N LEU A 41 15.68 15.19 1.95
CA LEU A 41 16.20 16.43 1.39
C LEU A 41 15.32 16.93 0.23
N PHE A 42 14.95 16.04 -0.69
CA PHE A 42 14.08 16.36 -1.81
C PHE A 42 12.68 16.83 -1.38
N ILE A 43 12.06 16.20 -0.38
CA ILE A 43 10.78 16.65 0.20
C ILE A 43 10.90 18.06 0.79
N ASN A 44 11.99 18.35 1.48
CA ASN A 44 12.22 19.67 2.07
C ASN A 44 12.37 20.74 0.97
N GLU A 45 13.11 20.45 -0.10
CA GLU A 45 13.24 21.32 -1.26
C GLU A 45 11.91 21.52 -1.99
N LEU A 46 11.11 20.47 -2.14
CA LEU A 46 9.74 20.56 -2.69
C LEU A 46 8.89 21.51 -1.84
N ARG A 47 8.87 21.34 -0.51
CA ARG A 47 8.10 22.23 0.37
C ARG A 47 8.54 23.67 0.24
N ALA A 48 9.85 23.93 0.22
CA ALA A 48 10.39 25.28 0.04
C ALA A 48 9.96 25.91 -1.31
N ALA A 49 9.94 25.12 -2.39
CA ALA A 49 9.60 25.60 -3.73
C ALA A 49 8.09 25.76 -3.96
N LEU A 50 7.28 24.87 -3.40
CA LEU A 50 5.82 24.80 -3.60
C LEU A 50 5.04 25.65 -2.59
N GLY A 51 5.65 25.98 -1.44
CA GLY A 51 5.01 26.72 -0.37
C GLY A 51 4.01 25.89 0.44
N PRO A 52 3.31 26.49 1.41
CA PRO A 52 2.40 25.77 2.31
C PRO A 52 1.06 25.39 1.66
N ALA A 53 0.70 26.00 0.53
CA ALA A 53 -0.61 25.80 -0.09
C ALA A 53 -0.74 24.51 -0.92
N LYS A 54 0.39 23.96 -1.39
CA LYS A 54 0.40 22.70 -2.17
C LYS A 54 0.50 21.51 -1.24
N ILE A 55 -0.23 20.45 -1.58
CA ILE A 55 -0.20 19.18 -0.86
C ILE A 55 1.10 18.43 -1.21
N ILE A 56 1.79 17.90 -0.21
CA ILE A 56 2.93 17.00 -0.36
C ILE A 56 2.68 15.79 0.53
N THR A 57 2.54 14.63 -0.09
CA THR A 57 2.39 13.35 0.61
C THR A 57 3.57 12.46 0.33
N LEU A 58 3.77 11.47 1.21
CA LEU A 58 4.82 10.47 1.05
C LEU A 58 4.20 9.09 1.26
N THR A 59 4.32 8.23 0.26
CA THR A 59 3.96 6.82 0.41
C THR A 59 5.13 6.05 1.00
N VAL A 60 4.90 5.43 2.16
CA VAL A 60 5.95 4.88 3.03
C VAL A 60 5.87 3.36 3.17
N PRO A 61 7.02 2.68 3.30
CA PRO A 61 7.09 1.23 3.46
C PRO A 61 6.81 0.78 4.90
N VAL A 62 6.54 -0.52 5.04
CA VAL A 62 6.43 -1.21 6.35
C VAL A 62 7.60 -2.19 6.57
N ASN A 63 8.37 -2.49 5.51
CA ASN A 63 9.54 -3.35 5.60
C ASN A 63 10.69 -2.69 6.37
N TYR A 64 11.83 -3.37 6.50
CA TYR A 64 13.01 -2.93 7.25
C TYR A 64 13.46 -1.47 7.01
N THR A 65 13.13 -0.86 5.87
CA THR A 65 13.49 0.54 5.57
C THR A 65 12.67 1.57 6.36
N HIS A 66 11.54 1.17 6.96
CA HIS A 66 10.67 2.05 7.76
C HIS A 66 11.42 2.72 8.94
N SER A 67 12.50 2.10 9.42
CA SER A 67 13.32 2.59 10.54
C SER A 67 14.06 3.89 10.22
N ASN A 68 14.35 4.15 8.93
CA ASN A 68 15.05 5.34 8.47
C ASN A 68 14.20 6.63 8.53
N TYR A 69 12.89 6.51 8.79
CA TYR A 69 12.00 7.64 8.94
C TYR A 69 11.78 8.01 10.41
N THR A 70 11.98 9.29 10.71
CA THR A 70 11.69 9.92 12.02
C THR A 70 10.64 11.01 11.89
N ALA A 71 10.00 11.38 13.00
CA ALA A 71 9.06 12.51 13.03
C ALA A 71 9.69 13.82 12.48
N ALA A 72 10.95 14.08 12.83
CA ALA A 72 11.69 15.25 12.39
C ALA A 72 11.97 15.25 10.88
N ASN A 73 12.02 14.09 10.23
CA ASN A 73 12.17 14.01 8.77
C ASN A 73 10.87 14.26 8.01
N LEU A 74 9.72 14.19 8.68
CA LEU A 74 8.40 14.19 8.06
C LEU A 74 7.58 15.44 8.39
N VAL A 75 8.24 16.53 8.82
CA VAL A 75 7.52 17.77 9.16
C VAL A 75 6.87 18.41 7.92
N ASN A 76 7.52 18.27 6.77
CA ASN A 76 7.17 18.95 5.52
C ASN A 76 6.17 18.20 4.63
N VAL A 77 5.81 16.97 5.01
CA VAL A 77 4.69 16.25 4.39
C VAL A 77 3.39 16.57 5.13
N ASP A 78 2.30 16.70 4.40
CA ASP A 78 0.97 16.91 4.96
C ASP A 78 0.49 15.64 5.68
N TRP A 79 0.65 14.48 5.04
CA TRP A 79 0.45 13.17 5.64
C TRP A 79 1.31 12.11 4.93
N VAL A 80 1.35 10.90 5.49
CA VAL A 80 1.95 9.73 4.87
C VAL A 80 0.89 8.68 4.50
N ASN A 81 1.12 8.03 3.38
CA ASN A 81 0.32 6.91 2.89
C ASN A 81 1.06 5.62 3.24
N VAL A 82 0.60 4.89 4.27
CA VAL A 82 1.25 3.64 4.73
C VAL A 82 0.92 2.50 3.76
N ARG A 83 1.92 1.92 3.11
CA ARG A 83 1.77 0.78 2.19
C ARG A 83 1.57 -0.54 2.96
N ALA A 84 0.40 -0.70 3.57
CA ALA A 84 0.04 -1.82 4.45
C ALA A 84 -0.38 -3.10 3.68
N PHE A 85 0.36 -3.43 2.62
CA PHE A 85 0.17 -4.59 1.76
C PHE A 85 1.51 -5.08 1.21
N GLU A 86 1.51 -6.21 0.50
CA GLU A 86 2.73 -6.88 0.02
C GLU A 86 3.64 -7.38 1.14
N SER A 87 3.03 -8.00 2.16
CA SER A 87 3.77 -8.65 3.24
C SER A 87 4.81 -9.63 2.72
N GLY A 88 6.06 -9.45 3.15
CA GLY A 88 7.18 -10.37 2.88
C GLY A 88 6.99 -11.77 3.47
N LEU A 89 5.96 -11.99 4.28
CA LEU A 89 5.59 -13.32 4.79
C LEU A 89 4.99 -14.20 3.69
N ASN A 90 4.37 -13.61 2.67
CA ASN A 90 3.70 -14.33 1.58
C ASN A 90 4.28 -13.99 0.20
N THR A 91 5.04 -12.90 0.10
CA THR A 91 5.71 -12.49 -1.14
C THR A 91 7.17 -12.95 -1.13
N GLY A 92 7.58 -13.66 -2.19
CA GLY A 92 8.97 -14.10 -2.38
C GLY A 92 9.18 -15.62 -2.39
N VAL A 93 10.39 -16.03 -2.75
CA VAL A 93 10.78 -17.45 -2.91
C VAL A 93 10.69 -18.20 -1.59
N GLY A 94 10.12 -19.41 -1.62
CA GLY A 94 9.96 -20.29 -0.46
C GLY A 94 8.94 -19.79 0.57
N ARG A 95 8.21 -18.70 0.31
CA ARG A 95 7.18 -18.20 1.21
C ARG A 95 5.89 -19.01 1.10
N PRO A 96 5.19 -19.27 2.21
CA PRO A 96 3.90 -19.94 2.17
C PRO A 96 2.87 -19.11 1.42
N LEU A 97 2.01 -19.82 0.69
CA LEU A 97 0.84 -19.24 0.02
C LEU A 97 -0.04 -18.55 1.05
N GLY A 98 -0.43 -17.31 0.79
CA GLY A 98 -1.29 -16.57 1.71
C GLY A 98 -1.61 -15.15 1.27
N ASN A 99 -2.43 -14.49 2.07
CA ASN A 99 -2.88 -13.12 1.83
C ASN A 99 -1.79 -12.11 2.20
N PRO A 100 -1.20 -11.39 1.23
CA PRO A 100 -0.12 -10.43 1.50
C PRO A 100 -0.62 -9.14 2.17
N SER A 101 -1.92 -8.99 2.39
CA SER A 101 -2.52 -7.89 3.12
C SER A 101 -3.69 -8.40 3.97
N GLY A 102 -3.45 -9.37 4.84
CA GLY A 102 -4.44 -9.76 5.86
C GLY A 102 -4.72 -8.64 6.87
N TYR A 103 -5.80 -8.76 7.65
CA TYR A 103 -6.18 -7.78 8.67
C TYR A 103 -5.05 -7.48 9.66
N GLN A 104 -4.46 -8.54 10.24
CA GLN A 104 -3.40 -8.41 11.25
C GLN A 104 -2.15 -7.72 10.70
N TYR A 105 -1.82 -7.98 9.43
CA TYR A 105 -0.70 -7.30 8.78
C TYR A 105 -0.96 -5.80 8.62
N MET A 106 -2.18 -5.40 8.24
CA MET A 106 -2.56 -3.99 8.16
C MET A 106 -2.48 -3.32 9.53
N VAL A 107 -3.01 -3.96 10.59
CA VAL A 107 -2.95 -3.44 11.97
C VAL A 107 -1.50 -3.23 12.41
N ALA A 108 -0.65 -4.25 12.24
CA ALA A 108 0.78 -4.14 12.59
C ALA A 108 1.48 -3.02 11.80
N SER A 109 1.14 -2.88 10.52
CA SER A 109 1.66 -1.81 9.65
C SER A 109 1.28 -0.42 10.17
N ALA A 110 0.02 -0.24 10.59
CA ALA A 110 -0.48 1.02 11.10
C ALA A 110 0.18 1.38 12.45
N GLU A 111 0.34 0.41 13.35
CA GLU A 111 0.97 0.62 14.66
C GLU A 111 2.47 0.99 14.55
N ILE A 112 3.20 0.44 13.57
CA ILE A 112 4.60 0.85 13.29
C ILE A 112 4.69 2.36 13.03
N TRP A 113 3.75 2.91 12.27
CA TRP A 113 3.75 4.31 11.86
C TRP A 113 3.12 5.24 12.89
N LYS A 114 2.12 4.77 13.63
CA LYS A 114 1.55 5.46 14.80
C LYS A 114 2.58 5.71 15.89
N ALA A 115 3.56 4.82 16.06
CA ALA A 115 4.67 5.03 16.98
C ALA A 115 5.65 6.14 16.53
N LYS A 116 5.53 6.65 15.29
CA LYS A 116 6.47 7.62 14.69
C LYS A 116 5.87 9.01 14.51
N ILE A 117 4.61 9.11 14.10
CA ILE A 117 3.95 10.39 13.79
C ILE A 117 2.49 10.41 14.26
N PRO A 118 1.87 11.59 14.43
CA PRO A 118 0.49 11.70 14.86
C PRO A 118 -0.51 11.00 13.93
N LEU A 119 -1.59 10.46 14.50
CA LEU A 119 -2.67 9.81 13.76
C LEU A 119 -3.30 10.70 12.68
N SER A 120 -3.34 12.02 12.92
CA SER A 120 -3.81 13.04 11.98
C SER A 120 -2.95 13.19 10.72
N LYS A 121 -1.82 12.47 10.62
CA LYS A 121 -0.96 12.38 9.44
C LYS A 121 -0.88 10.97 8.85
N LEU A 122 -1.70 10.03 9.29
CA LEU A 122 -1.60 8.62 8.90
C LEU A 122 -2.79 8.17 8.06
N VAL A 123 -2.54 7.92 6.77
CA VAL A 123 -3.49 7.32 5.85
C VAL A 123 -3.06 5.89 5.57
N ILE A 124 -3.93 4.91 5.84
CA ILE A 124 -3.58 3.48 5.78
C ILE A 124 -4.02 2.86 4.45
N GLY A 125 -3.08 2.21 3.75
CA GLY A 125 -3.32 1.63 2.43
C GLY A 125 -4.07 0.30 2.45
N ILE A 126 -4.99 0.13 1.51
CA ILE A 126 -5.74 -1.10 1.26
C ILE A 126 -5.55 -1.47 -0.22
N PRO A 127 -5.17 -2.72 -0.56
CA PRO A 127 -4.98 -3.11 -1.95
C PRO A 127 -6.30 -3.52 -2.62
N ALA A 128 -6.52 -3.05 -3.84
CA ALA A 128 -7.52 -3.56 -4.78
C ALA A 128 -6.91 -4.64 -5.71
N MET A 129 -5.97 -5.43 -5.21
CA MET A 129 -5.32 -6.51 -5.95
C MET A 129 -5.20 -7.76 -5.09
N GLY A 130 -5.04 -8.90 -5.77
CA GLY A 130 -4.64 -10.16 -5.18
C GLY A 130 -3.26 -10.62 -5.62
N LEU A 131 -2.75 -11.62 -4.90
CA LEU A 131 -1.55 -12.36 -5.22
C LEU A 131 -1.95 -13.71 -5.80
N ARG A 132 -1.71 -13.91 -7.09
CA ARG A 132 -1.99 -15.15 -7.82
C ARG A 132 -0.73 -15.99 -7.88
N TYR A 133 -0.76 -17.16 -7.26
CA TYR A 133 0.31 -18.15 -7.37
C TYR A 133 0.10 -19.03 -8.61
N THR A 134 1.18 -19.30 -9.34
CA THR A 134 1.19 -20.03 -10.61
C THR A 134 2.09 -21.27 -10.60
N ALA A 135 2.99 -21.38 -9.63
CA ALA A 135 3.75 -22.60 -9.36
C ALA A 135 4.17 -22.65 -7.88
N VAL A 136 4.41 -23.87 -7.39
CA VAL A 136 4.88 -24.13 -6.03
C VAL A 136 6.10 -25.05 -6.02
N ASP A 137 6.91 -24.97 -4.97
CA ASP A 137 8.00 -25.90 -4.70
C ASP A 137 7.48 -27.23 -4.11
N ALA A 138 8.40 -28.15 -3.81
CA ALA A 138 8.08 -29.46 -3.24
C ALA A 138 7.38 -29.39 -1.87
N ASN A 139 7.46 -28.25 -1.17
CA ASN A 139 6.81 -28.03 0.12
C ASN A 139 5.45 -27.30 -0.02
N GLY A 140 5.01 -27.03 -1.26
CA GLY A 140 3.79 -26.27 -1.52
C GLY A 140 3.93 -24.77 -1.29
N ASN A 141 5.16 -24.24 -1.20
CA ASN A 141 5.45 -22.82 -1.07
C ASN A 141 5.71 -22.18 -2.43
N ASN A 142 5.76 -20.85 -2.48
CA ASN A 142 6.06 -20.14 -3.72
C ASN A 142 7.43 -20.55 -4.31
N LEU A 143 7.44 -21.07 -5.54
CA LEU A 143 8.63 -21.68 -6.14
C LEU A 143 9.78 -20.71 -6.40
N ASN A 144 9.50 -19.54 -6.99
CA ASN A 144 10.49 -18.53 -7.36
C ASN A 144 9.82 -17.14 -7.54
N PHE A 145 10.57 -16.14 -8.02
CA PHE A 145 10.04 -14.78 -8.22
C PHE A 145 9.10 -14.63 -9.44
N THR A 146 9.02 -15.64 -10.30
CA THR A 146 8.11 -15.68 -11.45
C THR A 146 6.90 -16.59 -11.24
N SER A 147 6.84 -17.34 -10.13
CA SER A 147 5.73 -18.24 -9.81
C SER A 147 4.56 -17.55 -9.12
N PHE A 148 4.52 -16.23 -9.12
CA PHE A 148 3.34 -15.46 -8.72
C PHE A 148 3.27 -14.14 -9.50
N ASN A 149 2.09 -13.53 -9.52
CA ASN A 149 1.87 -12.19 -10.04
C ASN A 149 0.71 -11.51 -9.31
N TYR A 150 0.61 -10.19 -9.47
CA TYR A 150 -0.55 -9.44 -9.01
C TYR A 150 -1.69 -9.52 -10.02
N ILE A 151 -2.91 -9.62 -9.52
CA ILE A 151 -4.13 -9.61 -10.32
C ILE A 151 -5.10 -8.55 -9.76
N PRO A 152 -5.67 -7.66 -10.60
CA PRO A 152 -6.70 -6.70 -10.18
C PRO A 152 -7.92 -7.38 -9.54
N TYR A 153 -8.53 -6.74 -8.55
CA TYR A 153 -9.75 -7.23 -7.90
C TYR A 153 -10.90 -7.44 -8.89
N LYS A 154 -11.07 -6.53 -9.85
CA LYS A 154 -12.05 -6.67 -10.94
C LYS A 154 -11.84 -7.94 -11.77
N ASP A 155 -10.59 -8.34 -12.00
CA ASP A 155 -10.27 -9.53 -12.79
C ASP A 155 -10.51 -10.80 -11.97
N ILE A 156 -10.32 -10.74 -10.64
CA ILE A 156 -10.72 -11.83 -9.73
C ILE A 156 -12.24 -12.03 -9.79
N LEU A 157 -13.02 -10.94 -9.80
CA LEU A 157 -14.48 -11.03 -9.93
C LEU A 157 -14.94 -11.46 -11.32
N ALA A 158 -14.14 -11.19 -12.36
CA ALA A 158 -14.38 -11.73 -13.69
C ALA A 158 -14.15 -13.25 -13.75
N LEU A 159 -13.20 -13.78 -12.97
CA LEU A 159 -12.99 -15.23 -12.81
C LEU A 159 -14.11 -15.88 -11.99
N SER A 160 -14.63 -15.18 -10.98
CA SER A 160 -15.75 -15.65 -10.15
C SER A 160 -16.57 -14.47 -9.60
N ALA A 161 -17.79 -14.29 -10.10
CA ALA A 161 -18.65 -13.20 -9.65
C ALA A 161 -19.03 -13.28 -8.15
N THR A 162 -18.90 -14.46 -7.54
CA THR A 162 -19.19 -14.71 -6.11
C THR A 162 -17.95 -14.58 -5.22
N ALA A 163 -16.78 -14.25 -5.76
CA ALA A 163 -15.56 -14.10 -4.97
C ALA A 163 -15.51 -12.81 -4.12
N PHE A 164 -16.49 -11.91 -4.25
CA PHE A 164 -16.46 -10.59 -3.62
C PHE A 164 -16.44 -10.63 -2.08
N ASP A 165 -16.99 -11.69 -1.48
CA ASP A 165 -17.08 -11.88 -0.03
C ASP A 165 -15.98 -12.81 0.53
N LYS A 166 -14.98 -13.18 -0.28
CA LYS A 166 -13.90 -14.10 0.11
C LYS A 166 -12.54 -13.40 0.15
N GLU A 167 -11.55 -14.11 0.68
CA GLU A 167 -10.14 -13.70 0.70
C GLU A 167 -9.24 -14.66 -0.10
N LYS A 168 -9.83 -15.70 -0.69
CA LYS A 168 -9.14 -16.74 -1.44
C LYS A 168 -10.03 -17.24 -2.58
N LEU A 169 -9.43 -17.43 -3.75
CA LEU A 169 -10.01 -18.16 -4.87
C LEU A 169 -9.06 -19.30 -5.24
N ASP A 170 -9.51 -20.54 -5.09
CA ASP A 170 -8.74 -21.73 -5.47
C ASP A 170 -8.61 -21.82 -7.00
N LEU A 171 -7.43 -22.20 -7.47
CA LEU A 171 -7.12 -22.42 -8.88
C LEU A 171 -6.85 -23.91 -9.13
N THR A 172 -6.98 -24.31 -10.39
CA THR A 172 -6.62 -25.65 -10.84
C THR A 172 -5.32 -25.58 -11.65
N PRO A 173 -4.33 -26.44 -11.40
CA PRO A 173 -4.31 -27.50 -10.37
C PRO A 173 -4.11 -26.96 -8.94
N ALA A 174 -4.56 -27.71 -7.95
CA ALA A 174 -4.19 -27.47 -6.56
C ALA A 174 -2.65 -27.61 -6.38
N PRO A 175 -2.01 -26.89 -5.44
CA PRO A 175 -2.59 -26.00 -4.42
C PRO A 175 -2.65 -24.52 -4.85
N LEU A 176 -2.64 -24.21 -6.15
CA LEU A 176 -2.60 -22.84 -6.64
C LEU A 176 -3.85 -22.06 -6.21
N ALA A 177 -3.68 -20.78 -5.90
CA ALA A 177 -4.76 -19.92 -5.46
C ALA A 177 -4.44 -18.44 -5.71
N ILE A 178 -5.48 -17.62 -5.65
CA ILE A 178 -5.39 -16.17 -5.56
C ILE A 178 -5.80 -15.75 -4.15
N TYR A 179 -4.95 -15.00 -3.46
CA TYR A 179 -5.28 -14.42 -2.16
C TYR A 179 -5.45 -12.91 -2.29
N TYR A 180 -6.52 -12.35 -1.73
CA TYR A 180 -6.92 -10.96 -1.95
C TYR A 180 -7.78 -10.44 -0.80
N ASN A 181 -8.27 -9.21 -0.91
CA ASN A 181 -9.17 -8.63 0.09
C ASN A 181 -10.57 -8.45 -0.53
N GLY A 182 -11.53 -9.28 -0.12
CA GLY A 182 -12.94 -9.08 -0.44
C GLY A 182 -13.57 -7.95 0.38
N VAL A 183 -14.80 -7.60 0.03
CA VAL A 183 -15.60 -6.53 0.67
C VAL A 183 -15.66 -6.66 2.20
N PRO A 184 -15.87 -7.85 2.80
CA PRO A 184 -15.91 -7.98 4.27
C PRO A 184 -14.59 -7.58 4.94
N LEU A 185 -13.45 -8.03 4.42
CA LEU A 185 -12.14 -7.68 4.98
C LEU A 185 -11.83 -6.19 4.78
N VAL A 186 -12.12 -5.63 3.60
CA VAL A 186 -11.93 -4.20 3.35
C VAL A 186 -12.78 -3.34 4.28
N THR A 187 -14.03 -3.75 4.52
CA THR A 187 -14.92 -3.10 5.49
C THR A 187 -14.33 -3.16 6.90
N GLN A 188 -13.87 -4.33 7.34
CA GLN A 188 -13.24 -4.51 8.65
C GLN A 188 -12.00 -3.60 8.82
N LYS A 189 -11.16 -3.50 7.78
CA LYS A 189 -9.99 -2.62 7.79
C LYS A 189 -10.37 -1.15 7.92
N ALA A 190 -11.34 -0.69 7.13
CA ALA A 190 -11.81 0.69 7.18
C ALA A 190 -12.47 1.02 8.53
N GLN A 191 -13.22 0.09 9.12
CA GLN A 191 -13.76 0.23 10.48
C GLN A 191 -12.65 0.35 11.53
N TYR A 192 -11.57 -0.43 11.43
CA TYR A 192 -10.42 -0.28 12.31
C TYR A 192 -9.78 1.11 12.18
N ILE A 193 -9.58 1.59 10.95
CA ILE A 193 -9.02 2.92 10.66
C ILE A 193 -9.86 4.01 11.35
N LYS A 194 -11.19 3.96 11.17
CA LYS A 194 -12.13 4.90 11.82
C LYS A 194 -12.08 4.81 13.35
N ALA A 195 -12.22 3.59 13.89
CA ALA A 195 -12.28 3.36 15.34
C ALA A 195 -11.01 3.81 16.08
N ASN A 196 -9.88 3.88 15.38
CA ASN A 196 -8.59 4.28 15.94
C ASN A 196 -8.15 5.70 15.54
N ASN A 197 -9.05 6.50 14.94
CA ASN A 197 -8.83 7.92 14.62
C ASN A 197 -7.63 8.20 13.68
N TYR A 198 -7.27 7.25 12.82
CA TYR A 198 -6.33 7.50 11.73
C TYR A 198 -6.93 8.52 10.74
N LEU A 199 -6.09 9.30 10.06
CA LEU A 199 -6.54 10.34 9.12
C LEU A 199 -7.46 9.78 8.02
N GLY A 200 -7.19 8.55 7.55
CA GLY A 200 -8.07 7.90 6.59
C GLY A 200 -7.46 6.64 5.97
N ALA A 201 -8.01 6.26 4.83
CA ALA A 201 -7.54 5.14 4.02
C ALA A 201 -7.31 5.58 2.57
N TYR A 202 -6.43 4.87 1.85
CA TYR A 202 -6.34 4.96 0.39
C TYR A 202 -6.42 3.56 -0.23
N LEU A 203 -6.89 3.49 -1.47
CA LEU A 203 -7.02 2.24 -2.22
C LEU A 203 -5.92 2.17 -3.30
N TRP A 204 -5.16 1.08 -3.31
CA TRP A 204 -4.11 0.83 -4.32
C TRP A 204 -4.49 -0.34 -5.24
N GLN A 205 -4.86 -0.13 -6.49
CA GLN A 205 -5.14 1.18 -7.10
C GLN A 205 -6.55 1.22 -7.67
N GLY A 206 -7.10 2.44 -7.78
CA GLY A 206 -8.54 2.65 -8.00
C GLY A 206 -9.10 1.99 -9.25
N ASP A 207 -8.33 1.89 -10.33
CA ASP A 207 -8.73 1.25 -11.59
C ASP A 207 -8.76 -0.28 -11.52
N PHE A 208 -8.34 -0.89 -10.41
CA PHE A 208 -8.45 -2.33 -10.17
C PHE A 208 -9.75 -2.71 -9.48
N ASP A 209 -10.51 -1.73 -8.98
CA ASP A 209 -11.80 -1.97 -8.34
C ASP A 209 -12.93 -2.22 -9.38
N VAL A 210 -14.07 -2.68 -8.90
CA VAL A 210 -15.32 -2.78 -9.67
C VAL A 210 -16.27 -1.64 -9.34
N ASN A 211 -17.23 -1.39 -10.23
CA ASN A 211 -18.36 -0.52 -9.93
C ASN A 211 -19.48 -1.28 -9.18
N GLY A 212 -20.36 -0.53 -8.51
CA GLY A 212 -21.57 -1.07 -7.90
C GLY A 212 -21.36 -1.61 -6.47
N PRO A 213 -22.24 -2.50 -5.99
CA PRO A 213 -22.29 -2.90 -4.58
C PRO A 213 -21.05 -3.67 -4.11
N ASN A 214 -20.29 -4.25 -5.03
CA ASN A 214 -19.08 -5.02 -4.73
C ASN A 214 -17.80 -4.16 -4.77
N SER A 215 -17.92 -2.84 -4.95
CA SER A 215 -16.77 -1.92 -4.97
C SER A 215 -16.07 -1.87 -3.60
N LEU A 216 -14.75 -2.03 -3.61
CA LEU A 216 -13.90 -1.84 -2.44
C LEU A 216 -13.84 -0.35 -2.03
N THR A 217 -13.82 0.58 -2.99
CA THR A 217 -13.92 2.02 -2.71
C THR A 217 -15.22 2.36 -1.99
N LEU A 218 -16.36 1.78 -2.43
CA LEU A 218 -17.65 1.98 -1.77
C LEU A 218 -17.63 1.42 -0.33
N ALA A 219 -17.05 0.23 -0.13
CA ALA A 219 -16.90 -0.37 1.19
C ALA A 219 -16.10 0.52 2.14
N ILE A 220 -14.97 1.07 1.68
CA ILE A 220 -14.15 2.04 2.46
C ILE A 220 -14.97 3.29 2.78
N SER A 221 -15.61 3.90 1.77
CA SER A 221 -16.38 5.14 1.95
C SER A 221 -17.50 4.97 2.98
N ASN A 222 -18.24 3.86 2.91
CA ASN A 222 -19.34 3.60 3.84
C ASN A 222 -18.86 3.34 5.28
N ALA A 223 -17.69 2.72 5.45
CA ALA A 223 -17.14 2.44 6.77
C ALA A 223 -16.47 3.66 7.42
N LEU A 224 -15.98 4.64 6.63
CA LEU A 224 -15.31 5.84 7.15
C LEU A 224 -16.27 7.02 7.45
N LYS A 225 -17.43 7.10 6.80
CA LYS A 225 -18.53 8.02 7.19
C LYS A 225 -18.99 7.71 8.59
#